data_AF-A0AAV4E1Y5-F1
#
_entry.id   AF-A0AAV4E1Y5-F1
#
_cell.length_a   1.000
_cell.length_b   1.000
_cell.length_c   1.000
_cell.angle_alpha   90.00
_cell.angle_beta   90.00
_cell.angle_gamma   90.00
#
_symmetry.space_group_name_H-M   'P 1'
#
loop_
_entity.id
_entity.type
_entity.pdbx_description
1 polymer ?
#
loop_
_entity_poly.entity_id
_entity_poly.type
_entity_poly.pdbx_seq_one_letter_code
_entity_poly.pdbx_strand_id
1 'polypeptide(L)'
;MLKTKGRRDDEVVLKDAIVYKTKAGWDESEKVKGGFRDEIFWFPHSMDFRGRTYPLPPHFNHLGSDNVRGMLLFAKGKPLGEKGYDWLKIHLINLTGLKKRSSNAERLEFANSVMEDILDSADQPLTGNKWWQESDEPWQTLACCMEVAKIERFDGNKADYVCHFPVHQDGSCNGLQHYAAIGRDQAGAESVNLHPFDVPKDVYSDVVDLVEKVRQTHAEEGKEIAHVLEGFIKRKVIKQTIMTTVYGVTRYGAREQIHRQLKDIPEFPAEESWRGSMYLTQTTFDCLREMFTAAKDIQDWLTEASSLISSFVPVDWITPLGFPVMQPYFKRVGKHSKGFDRFKPNTMKQKNAFPPNYIHSLDSTHMMLTALYCVHAGITFVSVHDCYWTHACDVPVMNKFISNIMFSPTCFVLSPHFLSWVIILLVLLLLSRTWFSRHVESDRIDPPRCAGYCR
;
A
#
# COMPACT_ATOMS: atom_id res chain seq x y z
N MET A 1 21.68 38.60 -37.73
CA MET A 1 23.15 38.44 -37.67
C MET A 1 23.50 38.36 -36.20
N LEU A 2 23.82 37.21 -35.61
CA LEU A 2 25.13 36.56 -35.71
C LEU A 2 25.02 35.04 -35.46
N LYS A 3 25.86 34.30 -36.17
CA LYS A 3 25.97 32.84 -36.26
C LYS A 3 26.79 32.23 -35.12
N THR A 4 26.28 31.12 -34.61
CA THR A 4 26.91 29.83 -34.23
C THR A 4 28.45 29.66 -34.17
N LYS A 5 28.91 29.01 -33.08
CA LYS A 5 29.87 27.86 -32.96
C LYS A 5 30.10 27.63 -31.45
N GLY A 6 30.10 26.44 -30.83
CA GLY A 6 29.91 25.05 -31.24
C GLY A 6 30.40 24.11 -30.10
N ARG A 7 29.68 23.01 -29.89
CA ARG A 7 30.07 21.69 -29.32
C ARG A 7 30.27 21.48 -27.79
N ARG A 8 29.37 20.63 -27.28
CA ARG A 8 29.49 19.48 -26.35
C ARG A 8 30.30 19.67 -25.06
N ASP A 9 29.61 19.57 -23.92
CA ASP A 9 29.78 18.43 -23.00
C ASP A 9 28.53 18.28 -22.11
N ASP A 10 28.09 17.03 -22.01
CA ASP A 10 27.05 16.56 -21.10
C ASP A 10 27.61 16.59 -19.67
N GLU A 11 27.15 17.52 -18.84
CA GLU A 11 27.38 17.45 -17.39
C GLU A 11 26.04 17.44 -16.65
N VAL A 12 25.62 16.23 -16.32
CA VAL A 12 24.57 15.94 -15.35
C VAL A 12 25.03 16.46 -13.99
N VAL A 13 24.58 17.65 -13.61
CA VAL A 13 24.73 18.14 -12.24
C VAL A 13 23.56 17.62 -11.41
N LEU A 14 23.62 16.33 -11.08
CA LEU A 14 22.93 15.74 -9.92
C LEU A 14 23.84 15.97 -8.72
N LYS A 15 23.76 17.14 -8.10
CA LYS A 15 24.35 17.37 -6.78
C LYS A 15 23.32 18.01 -5.87
N ASP A 16 23.09 17.30 -4.77
CA ASP A 16 22.45 17.74 -3.53
C ASP A 16 20.92 17.65 -3.44
N ALA A 17 20.37 16.45 -3.69
CA ALA A 17 19.14 16.02 -3.02
C ALA A 17 19.47 15.63 -1.56
N ILE A 18 19.70 16.62 -0.71
CA ILE A 18 19.79 16.41 0.74
C ILE A 18 18.37 16.23 1.26
N VAL A 19 17.99 14.97 1.52
CA VAL A 19 16.74 14.63 2.21
C VAL A 19 16.85 15.05 3.67
N TYR A 20 16.43 16.28 3.98
CA TYR A 20 16.19 16.67 5.36
C TYR A 20 14.89 16.01 5.83
N LYS A 21 15.05 15.01 6.70
CA LYS A 21 13.95 14.43 7.48
C LYS A 21 13.73 15.31 8.72
N THR A 22 13.24 16.53 8.52
CA THR A 22 12.90 17.42 9.63
C THR A 22 11.45 17.27 10.01
N LYS A 23 11.23 17.19 11.33
CA LYS A 23 9.94 17.08 12.02
C LYS A 23 9.26 18.47 12.05
N ALA A 24 9.13 19.11 10.90
CA ALA A 24 8.58 20.46 10.71
C ALA A 24 7.37 20.41 9.76
N GLY A 25 6.38 19.57 10.09
CA GLY A 25 5.31 19.24 9.15
C GLY A 25 4.25 20.32 8.94
N TRP A 26 3.92 21.10 9.98
CA TRP A 26 2.73 21.97 9.95
C TRP A 26 3.06 23.42 9.57
N ASP A 27 3.95 24.09 10.31
CA ASP A 27 4.30 25.49 10.07
C ASP A 27 4.90 25.73 8.67
N GLU A 28 5.63 24.76 8.15
CA GLU A 28 6.25 24.85 6.83
C GLU A 28 5.21 24.69 5.72
N SER A 29 4.22 23.81 5.90
CA SER A 29 3.10 23.66 4.98
C SER A 29 2.20 24.89 4.91
N GLU A 30 1.90 25.53 6.04
CA GLU A 30 1.10 26.78 6.08
C GLU A 30 1.86 27.98 5.49
N LYS A 31 3.17 28.09 5.71
CA LYS A 31 4.01 29.12 5.08
C LYS A 31 4.06 28.98 3.56
N VAL A 32 4.21 27.75 3.07
CA VAL A 32 4.20 27.45 1.63
C VAL A 32 2.82 27.76 1.04
N LYS A 33 1.74 27.35 1.71
CA LYS A 33 0.35 27.64 1.31
C LYS A 33 0.06 29.14 1.18
N GLY A 34 0.53 29.97 2.11
CA GLY A 34 0.33 31.42 2.06
C GLY A 34 0.80 32.05 0.74
N GLY A 35 1.79 31.44 0.07
CA GLY A 35 2.28 31.86 -1.24
C GLY A 35 1.47 31.33 -2.44
N PHE A 36 0.65 30.29 -2.29
CA PHE A 36 -0.04 29.61 -3.40
C PHE A 36 -1.57 29.68 -3.35
N ARG A 37 -2.16 30.37 -2.36
CA ARG A 37 -3.61 30.37 -2.11
C ARG A 37 -4.45 30.72 -3.35
N ASP A 38 -3.99 31.67 -4.14
CA ASP A 38 -4.69 32.19 -5.33
C ASP A 38 -3.99 31.79 -6.63
N GLU A 39 -3.12 30.78 -6.58
CA GLU A 39 -2.33 30.32 -7.73
C GLU A 39 -2.69 28.88 -8.13
N ILE A 40 -2.56 28.60 -9.43
CA ILE A 40 -2.57 27.24 -9.95
C ILE A 40 -1.14 26.71 -9.92
N PHE A 41 -0.95 25.56 -9.28
CA PHE A 41 0.34 24.88 -9.23
C PHE A 41 0.21 23.40 -9.62
N TRP A 42 1.36 22.77 -9.85
CA TRP A 42 1.45 21.36 -10.27
C TRP A 42 2.42 20.60 -9.38
N PHE A 43 2.15 19.32 -9.17
CA PHE A 43 3.05 18.40 -8.49
C PHE A 43 3.79 17.54 -9.51
N PRO A 44 5.05 17.86 -9.86
CA PRO A 44 5.88 16.91 -10.61
C PRO A 44 6.15 15.68 -9.74
N HIS A 45 6.10 14.49 -10.32
CA HIS A 45 6.24 13.23 -9.59
C HIS A 45 7.57 12.53 -9.94
N SER A 46 8.08 11.75 -8.99
CA SER A 46 9.19 10.82 -9.14
C SER A 46 8.77 9.41 -8.73
N MET A 47 9.61 8.41 -8.98
CA MET A 47 9.38 7.02 -8.62
C MET A 47 10.45 6.51 -7.66
N ASP A 48 10.06 5.65 -6.72
CA ASP A 48 11.04 4.83 -5.98
C ASP A 48 11.53 3.65 -6.83
N PHE A 49 12.50 2.88 -6.29
CA PHE A 49 13.08 1.75 -7.01
C PHE A 49 12.09 0.64 -7.35
N ARG A 50 10.91 0.61 -6.71
CA ARG A 50 9.85 -0.40 -6.91
C ARG A 50 8.77 0.11 -7.89
N GLY A 51 8.85 1.37 -8.29
CA GLY A 51 7.93 2.04 -9.20
C GLY A 51 6.92 2.97 -8.53
N ARG A 52 6.75 2.95 -7.20
CA ARG A 52 5.72 3.78 -6.53
C ARG A 52 6.01 5.25 -6.78
N THR A 53 4.97 6.00 -7.10
CA THR A 53 5.06 7.43 -7.42
C THR A 53 4.92 8.31 -6.18
N TYR A 54 5.68 9.40 -6.15
CA TYR A 54 5.66 10.42 -5.08
C TYR A 54 5.81 11.82 -5.68
N PRO A 55 5.10 12.84 -5.17
CA PRO A 55 5.38 14.24 -5.50
C PRO A 55 6.82 14.61 -5.13
N LEU A 56 7.48 15.38 -5.99
CA LEU A 56 8.82 15.93 -5.71
C LEU A 56 8.79 16.96 -4.57
N PRO A 57 7.82 17.89 -4.47
CA PRO A 57 7.76 18.83 -3.34
C PRO A 57 7.40 18.09 -2.04
N PRO A 58 8.28 18.06 -1.02
CA PRO A 58 8.09 17.17 0.12
C PRO A 58 7.16 17.74 1.21
N HIS A 59 6.99 19.06 1.29
CA HIS A 59 6.33 19.73 2.43
C HIS A 59 4.81 19.87 2.27
N PHE A 60 4.33 20.20 1.07
CA PHE A 60 2.91 20.44 0.78
C PHE A 60 2.53 19.69 -0.48
N ASN A 61 1.82 18.57 -0.32
CA ASN A 61 1.35 17.73 -1.42
C ASN A 61 0.20 16.81 -0.97
N HIS A 62 -0.51 16.22 -1.92
CA HIS A 62 -1.70 15.38 -1.67
C HIS A 62 -1.38 14.02 -1.01
N LEU A 63 -0.12 13.59 -0.90
CA LEU A 63 0.26 12.42 -0.10
C LEU A 63 0.33 12.74 1.40
N GLY A 64 0.26 14.02 1.79
CA GLY A 64 0.30 14.50 3.17
C GLY A 64 -0.88 14.03 4.04
N SER A 65 -0.96 14.61 5.24
CA SER A 65 -2.01 14.34 6.23
C SER A 65 -3.38 14.88 5.80
N ASP A 66 -4.43 14.44 6.48
CA ASP A 66 -5.83 14.83 6.27
C ASP A 66 -6.02 16.34 6.06
N ASN A 67 -5.44 17.17 6.93
CA ASN A 67 -5.52 18.63 6.82
C ASN A 67 -4.91 19.17 5.52
N VAL A 68 -3.82 18.58 5.01
CA VAL A 68 -3.21 19.00 3.75
C VAL A 68 -4.09 18.59 2.57
N ARG A 69 -4.67 17.39 2.61
CA ARG A 69 -5.58 16.89 1.58
C ARG A 69 -6.86 17.71 1.51
N GLY A 70 -7.45 18.06 2.66
CA GLY A 70 -8.65 18.90 2.74
C GLY A 70 -8.46 20.32 2.21
N MET A 71 -7.21 20.78 2.03
CA MET A 71 -6.91 22.10 1.44
C MET A 71 -6.72 22.07 -0.08
N LEU A 72 -6.56 20.89 -0.69
CA LEU A 72 -6.24 20.76 -2.11
C LEU A 72 -7.48 20.43 -2.93
N LEU A 73 -7.71 21.19 -4.00
CA LEU A 73 -8.77 20.96 -4.98
C LEU A 73 -8.16 20.86 -6.38
N PHE A 74 -8.89 20.25 -7.32
CA PHE A 74 -8.49 20.33 -8.72
C PHE A 74 -8.66 21.76 -9.24
N ALA A 75 -7.61 22.34 -9.81
CA ALA A 75 -7.70 23.67 -10.42
C ALA A 75 -8.73 23.72 -11.57
N LYS A 76 -8.80 22.66 -12.38
CA LYS A 76 -9.82 22.50 -13.42
C LYS A 76 -11.02 21.75 -12.84
N GLY A 77 -12.19 22.39 -12.82
CA GLY A 77 -13.44 21.75 -12.43
C GLY A 77 -14.12 21.01 -13.58
N LYS A 78 -15.11 20.17 -13.24
CA LYS A 78 -15.99 19.50 -14.20
C LYS A 78 -17.45 19.56 -13.70
N PRO A 79 -18.45 19.67 -14.61
CA PRO A 79 -19.85 19.53 -14.24
C PRO A 79 -20.09 18.19 -13.54
N LEU A 80 -20.93 18.18 -12.50
CA LEU A 80 -21.25 16.95 -11.76
C LEU A 80 -21.91 15.88 -12.65
N GLY A 81 -22.69 16.31 -13.64
CA GLY A 81 -23.55 15.41 -14.42
C GLY A 81 -24.60 14.73 -13.54
N GLU A 82 -25.25 13.70 -14.08
CA GLU A 82 -26.40 13.05 -13.43
C GLU A 82 -26.05 12.38 -12.10
N LYS A 83 -24.84 11.82 -11.97
CA LYS A 83 -24.44 11.01 -10.81
C LYS A 83 -23.33 11.60 -9.96
N GLY A 84 -22.73 12.72 -10.38
CA GLY A 84 -21.60 13.29 -9.64
C GLY A 84 -21.97 13.72 -8.23
N TYR A 85 -23.19 14.23 -8.03
CA TYR A 85 -23.61 14.66 -6.70
C TYR A 85 -23.78 13.47 -5.73
N ASP A 86 -24.33 12.36 -6.20
CA ASP A 86 -24.44 11.13 -5.41
C ASP A 86 -23.05 10.59 -5.03
N TRP A 87 -22.10 10.58 -5.97
CA TRP A 87 -20.72 10.16 -5.67
C TRP A 87 -20.03 11.06 -4.65
N LEU A 88 -20.30 12.38 -4.68
CA LEU A 88 -19.78 13.30 -3.68
C LEU A 88 -20.37 13.02 -2.29
N LYS A 89 -21.66 12.73 -2.19
CA LYS A 89 -22.31 12.33 -0.92
C LYS A 89 -21.77 10.99 -0.39
N ILE A 90 -21.63 9.99 -1.26
CA ILE A 90 -21.01 8.71 -0.91
C ILE A 90 -19.58 8.94 -0.42
N HIS A 91 -18.82 9.79 -1.09
CA HIS A 91 -17.47 10.16 -0.69
C HIS A 91 -17.43 10.82 0.68
N LEU A 92 -18.35 11.76 0.97
CA LEU A 92 -18.49 12.38 2.28
C LEU A 92 -18.65 11.31 3.37
N ILE A 93 -19.59 10.37 3.19
CA ILE A 93 -19.78 9.28 4.16
C ILE A 93 -18.57 8.37 4.28
N ASN A 94 -17.85 8.11 3.19
CA ASN A 94 -16.60 7.34 3.25
C ASN A 94 -15.55 8.03 4.16
N LEU A 95 -15.42 9.36 4.09
CA LEU A 95 -14.50 10.16 4.91
C LEU A 95 -14.85 10.13 6.40
N THR A 96 -16.14 10.02 6.74
CA THR A 96 -16.57 9.89 8.15
C THR A 96 -16.08 8.59 8.79
N GLY A 97 -15.83 7.56 7.99
CA GLY A 97 -15.56 6.23 8.49
C GLY A 97 -16.80 5.48 9.01
N LEU A 98 -17.99 6.07 8.90
CA LEU A 98 -19.26 5.40 9.17
C LEU A 98 -19.65 4.50 7.99
N LYS A 99 -20.60 3.58 8.21
CA LYS A 99 -21.22 2.75 7.14
C LYS A 99 -20.21 1.97 6.26
N LYS A 100 -19.04 1.57 6.81
CA LYS A 100 -17.99 0.84 6.05
C LYS A 100 -18.47 -0.49 5.46
N ARG A 101 -19.39 -1.18 6.13
CA ARG A 101 -20.00 -2.45 5.69
C ARG A 101 -21.26 -2.26 4.84
N SER A 102 -21.68 -1.02 4.64
CA SER A 102 -22.88 -0.70 3.86
C SER A 102 -22.54 -0.53 2.38
N SER A 103 -23.51 -0.85 1.54
CA SER A 103 -23.52 -0.59 0.10
C SER A 103 -23.47 0.91 -0.20
N ASN A 104 -23.13 1.27 -1.44
CA ASN A 104 -23.16 2.67 -1.88
C ASN A 104 -24.56 3.29 -1.80
N ALA A 105 -25.62 2.50 -2.00
CA ALA A 105 -27.00 2.98 -1.89
C ALA A 105 -27.34 3.36 -0.44
N GLU A 106 -27.00 2.51 0.52
CA GLU A 106 -27.20 2.79 1.95
C GLU A 106 -26.34 3.96 2.44
N ARG A 107 -25.12 4.13 1.90
CA ARG A 107 -24.29 5.31 2.21
C ARG A 107 -24.92 6.59 1.69
N LEU A 108 -25.46 6.57 0.47
CA LEU A 108 -26.16 7.71 -0.11
C LEU A 108 -27.42 8.06 0.69
N GLU A 109 -28.22 7.06 1.06
CA GLU A 109 -29.40 7.25 1.91
C GLU A 109 -29.02 7.85 3.26
N PHE A 110 -27.96 7.33 3.89
CA PHE A 110 -27.45 7.87 5.14
C PHE A 110 -27.01 9.33 4.98
N ALA A 111 -26.27 9.67 3.92
CA ALA A 111 -25.88 11.05 3.61
C ALA A 111 -27.09 11.98 3.51
N ASN A 112 -28.17 11.53 2.86
CA ASN A 112 -29.41 12.28 2.75
C ASN A 112 -30.10 12.47 4.12
N SER A 113 -30.01 11.47 5.00
CA SER A 113 -30.61 11.54 6.35
C SER A 113 -29.88 12.49 7.31
N VAL A 114 -28.59 12.77 7.08
CA VAL A 114 -27.77 13.65 7.93
C VAL A 114 -27.42 14.99 7.25
N MET A 115 -28.22 15.41 6.27
CA MET A 115 -27.99 16.65 5.53
C MET A 115 -27.96 17.90 6.43
N GLU A 116 -28.74 17.93 7.51
CA GLU A 116 -28.72 19.04 8.46
C GLU A 116 -27.35 19.18 9.14
N ASP A 117 -26.76 18.07 9.61
CA ASP A 117 -25.43 18.06 10.21
C ASP A 117 -24.31 18.41 9.21
N ILE A 118 -24.48 17.99 7.95
CA ILE A 118 -23.57 18.34 6.85
C ILE A 118 -23.59 19.86 6.61
N LEU A 119 -24.78 20.46 6.54
CA LEU A 119 -24.93 21.91 6.32
C LEU A 119 -24.48 22.72 7.54
N ASP A 120 -24.81 22.29 8.76
CA ASP A 120 -24.30 22.92 9.99
C ASP A 120 -22.76 22.89 10.05
N SER A 121 -22.16 21.74 9.72
CA SER A 121 -20.70 21.60 9.67
C SER A 121 -20.07 22.56 8.65
N ALA A 122 -20.73 22.80 7.52
CA ALA A 122 -20.25 23.73 6.51
C ALA A 122 -20.39 25.20 6.94
N ASP A 123 -21.49 25.56 7.59
CA ASP A 123 -21.82 26.95 7.94
C ASP A 123 -21.17 27.42 9.24
N GLN A 124 -21.10 26.54 10.23
CA GLN A 124 -20.66 26.84 11.59
C GLN A 124 -19.61 25.82 12.07
N PRO A 125 -18.49 25.65 11.33
CA PRO A 125 -17.53 24.56 11.59
C PRO A 125 -16.94 24.55 13.00
N LEU A 126 -16.87 25.70 13.68
CA LEU A 126 -16.29 25.84 15.01
C LEU A 126 -17.31 26.13 16.13
N THR A 127 -18.55 26.50 15.76
CA THR A 127 -19.57 26.97 16.71
C THR A 127 -20.85 26.14 16.73
N GLY A 128 -21.12 25.38 15.66
CA GLY A 128 -22.27 24.47 15.56
C GLY A 128 -22.04 23.15 16.29
N ASN A 129 -22.67 22.09 15.78
CA ASN A 129 -22.65 20.74 16.34
C ASN A 129 -21.30 20.04 16.16
N LYS A 130 -20.45 20.52 15.23
CA LYS A 130 -19.11 19.98 14.96
C LYS A 130 -19.10 18.50 14.57
N TRP A 131 -20.17 18.02 13.93
CA TRP A 131 -20.31 16.64 13.47
C TRP A 131 -19.10 16.15 12.66
N TRP A 132 -18.52 17.01 11.81
CA TRP A 132 -17.32 16.71 11.03
C TRP A 132 -16.09 16.31 11.86
N GLN A 133 -16.00 16.71 13.14
CA GLN A 133 -14.84 16.39 14.01
C GLN A 133 -14.84 14.94 14.49
N GLU A 134 -15.98 14.26 14.43
CA GLU A 134 -16.12 12.86 14.85
C GLU A 134 -15.66 11.87 13.77
N SER A 135 -15.39 12.37 12.56
CA SER A 135 -14.96 11.59 11.40
C SER A 135 -13.56 11.00 11.50
N ASP A 136 -13.32 9.89 10.78
CA ASP A 136 -11.98 9.34 10.55
C ASP A 136 -11.04 10.35 9.86
N GLU A 137 -11.54 11.11 8.88
CA GLU A 137 -10.81 12.13 8.11
C GLU A 137 -11.51 13.50 8.24
N PRO A 138 -11.35 14.20 9.38
CA PRO A 138 -12.18 15.34 9.74
C PRO A 138 -12.03 16.54 8.80
N TRP A 139 -10.81 16.92 8.41
CA TRP A 139 -10.60 18.10 7.56
C TRP A 139 -11.08 17.86 6.12
N GLN A 140 -10.87 16.67 5.57
CA GLN A 140 -11.48 16.29 4.29
C GLN A 140 -13.00 16.23 4.39
N THR A 141 -13.56 15.72 5.49
CA THR A 141 -15.03 15.70 5.71
C THR A 141 -15.59 17.11 5.70
N LEU A 142 -14.98 18.03 6.45
CA LEU A 142 -15.39 19.43 6.49
C LEU A 142 -15.32 20.08 5.11
N ALA A 143 -14.22 19.90 4.39
CA ALA A 143 -14.07 20.44 3.05
C ALA A 143 -15.15 19.89 2.08
N CYS A 144 -15.50 18.61 2.21
CA CYS A 144 -16.58 17.99 1.44
C CYS A 144 -17.96 18.52 1.84
N CYS A 145 -18.21 18.74 3.14
CA CYS A 145 -19.45 19.38 3.63
C CYS A 145 -19.62 20.77 3.02
N MET A 146 -18.55 21.57 2.98
CA MET A 146 -18.56 22.89 2.34
C MET A 146 -18.89 22.80 0.85
N GLU A 147 -18.36 21.81 0.13
CA GLU A 147 -18.68 21.61 -1.28
C GLU A 147 -20.15 21.19 -1.48
N VAL A 148 -20.66 20.28 -0.64
CA VAL A 148 -22.08 19.87 -0.63
C VAL A 148 -22.99 21.08 -0.36
N ALA A 149 -22.65 21.93 0.59
CA ALA A 149 -23.42 23.14 0.89
C ALA A 149 -23.47 24.12 -0.29
N LYS A 150 -22.36 24.29 -1.02
CA LYS A 150 -22.36 25.10 -2.26
C LYS A 150 -23.28 24.51 -3.33
N ILE A 151 -23.30 23.18 -3.48
CA ILE A 151 -24.16 22.49 -4.45
C ILE A 151 -25.63 22.60 -4.06
N GLU A 152 -25.98 22.46 -2.78
CA GLU A 152 -27.37 22.64 -2.31
C GLU A 152 -27.88 24.06 -2.50
N ARG A 153 -26.99 25.05 -2.48
CA ARG A 153 -27.29 26.48 -2.67
C ARG A 153 -27.11 26.96 -4.10
N PHE A 154 -26.78 26.06 -5.03
CA PHE A 154 -26.58 26.43 -6.43
C PHE A 154 -27.93 26.69 -7.10
N ASP A 155 -28.12 27.93 -7.57
CA ASP A 155 -29.31 28.36 -8.32
C ASP A 155 -29.28 27.79 -9.75
N GLY A 156 -29.52 26.48 -9.89
CA GLY A 156 -29.50 25.80 -11.17
C GLY A 156 -29.70 24.28 -11.04
N ASN A 157 -29.60 23.57 -12.16
CA ASN A 157 -29.58 22.12 -12.11
C ASN A 157 -28.26 21.67 -11.48
N LYS A 158 -28.33 20.87 -10.40
CA LYS A 158 -27.15 20.34 -9.70
C LYS A 158 -26.19 19.60 -10.63
N ALA A 159 -26.69 18.99 -11.72
CA ALA A 159 -25.86 18.34 -12.72
C ALA A 159 -24.89 19.30 -13.43
N ASP A 160 -25.23 20.58 -13.53
CA ASP A 160 -24.43 21.60 -14.23
C ASP A 160 -23.41 22.29 -13.32
N TYR A 161 -23.49 22.08 -12.00
CA TYR A 161 -22.53 22.64 -11.04
C TYR A 161 -21.11 22.15 -11.36
N VAL A 162 -20.19 23.09 -11.57
CA VAL A 162 -18.77 22.80 -11.87
C VAL A 162 -18.05 22.50 -10.56
N CYS A 163 -17.83 21.22 -10.29
CA CYS A 163 -17.18 20.74 -9.08
C CYS A 163 -15.66 20.59 -9.28
N HIS A 164 -14.92 21.04 -8.27
CA HIS A 164 -13.46 20.95 -8.21
C HIS A 164 -12.95 19.91 -7.20
N PHE A 165 -13.86 19.38 -6.37
CA PHE A 165 -13.52 18.51 -5.26
C PHE A 165 -13.11 17.10 -5.74
N PRO A 166 -11.94 16.58 -5.31
CA PRO A 166 -11.53 15.23 -5.65
C PRO A 166 -12.37 14.19 -4.91
N VAL A 167 -12.82 13.14 -5.61
CA VAL A 167 -13.49 11.99 -5.02
C VAL A 167 -12.57 10.78 -5.05
N HIS A 168 -12.43 10.13 -3.89
CA HIS A 168 -11.47 9.05 -3.67
C HIS A 168 -12.14 7.68 -3.80
N GLN A 169 -11.46 6.74 -4.45
CA GLN A 169 -11.79 5.31 -4.49
C GLN A 169 -10.57 4.51 -4.04
N ASP A 170 -10.73 3.63 -3.06
CA ASP A 170 -9.64 2.90 -2.42
C ASP A 170 -9.94 1.40 -2.37
N GLY A 171 -8.89 0.58 -2.49
CA GLY A 171 -8.98 -0.87 -2.35
C GLY A 171 -9.09 -1.28 -0.88
N SER A 172 -9.88 -2.31 -0.56
CA SER A 172 -10.07 -2.73 0.83
C SER A 172 -8.75 -3.19 1.49
N CYS A 173 -7.90 -3.88 0.72
CA CYS A 173 -6.51 -4.17 1.07
C CYS A 173 -5.76 -4.53 -0.24
N ASN A 174 -5.13 -3.56 -0.87
CA ASN A 174 -4.59 -3.69 -2.23
C ASN A 174 -3.56 -4.85 -2.35
N GLY A 175 -2.65 -4.98 -1.37
CA GLY A 175 -1.71 -6.10 -1.36
C GLY A 175 -2.37 -7.49 -1.30
N LEU A 176 -3.43 -7.67 -0.49
CA LEU A 176 -4.18 -8.93 -0.48
C LEU A 176 -4.98 -9.13 -1.77
N GLN A 177 -5.48 -8.06 -2.40
CA GLN A 177 -6.13 -8.14 -3.72
C GLN A 177 -5.14 -8.69 -4.75
N HIS A 178 -3.91 -8.19 -4.80
CA HIS A 178 -2.89 -8.72 -5.69
C HIS A 178 -2.53 -10.17 -5.38
N TYR A 179 -2.39 -10.56 -4.11
CA TYR A 179 -2.15 -11.96 -3.76
C TYR A 179 -3.29 -12.88 -4.19
N ALA A 180 -4.54 -12.49 -3.93
CA ALA A 180 -5.72 -13.26 -4.32
C ALA A 180 -5.81 -13.40 -5.85
N ALA A 181 -5.48 -12.33 -6.60
CA ALA A 181 -5.46 -12.35 -8.05
C ALA A 181 -4.35 -13.26 -8.63
N ILE A 182 -3.12 -13.19 -8.08
CA ILE A 182 -2.00 -14.05 -8.48
C ILE A 182 -2.32 -15.52 -8.19
N GLY A 183 -2.80 -15.79 -6.96
CA GLY A 183 -3.09 -17.15 -6.50
C GLY A 183 -4.38 -17.73 -7.06
N ARG A 184 -5.23 -16.90 -7.69
CA ARG A 184 -6.62 -17.23 -8.05
C ARG A 184 -7.38 -17.83 -6.86
N ASP A 185 -7.17 -17.24 -5.70
CA ASP A 185 -7.74 -17.70 -4.43
C ASP A 185 -9.15 -17.14 -4.27
N GLN A 186 -10.15 -18.01 -4.40
CA GLN A 186 -11.57 -17.62 -4.31
C GLN A 186 -11.90 -17.04 -2.92
N ALA A 187 -11.51 -17.72 -1.84
CA ALA A 187 -11.82 -17.25 -0.48
C ALA A 187 -11.11 -15.91 -0.17
N GLY A 188 -9.86 -15.80 -0.61
CA GLY A 188 -9.11 -14.56 -0.55
C GLY A 188 -9.79 -13.44 -1.34
N ALA A 189 -10.16 -13.70 -2.59
CA ALA A 189 -10.82 -12.76 -3.50
C ALA A 189 -12.16 -12.26 -2.96
N GLU A 190 -12.96 -13.13 -2.34
CA GLU A 190 -14.20 -12.76 -1.69
C GLU A 190 -13.96 -11.80 -0.51
N SER A 191 -12.98 -12.12 0.34
CA SER A 191 -12.65 -11.31 1.54
C SER A 191 -12.18 -9.89 1.21
N VAL A 192 -11.64 -9.68 0.01
CA VAL A 192 -11.07 -8.40 -0.43
C VAL A 192 -11.80 -7.76 -1.62
N ASN A 193 -13.05 -8.15 -1.83
CA ASN A 193 -13.97 -7.54 -2.80
C ASN A 193 -13.51 -7.64 -4.28
N LEU A 194 -12.79 -8.70 -4.63
CA LEU A 194 -12.55 -9.07 -6.04
C LEU A 194 -13.70 -9.91 -6.62
N HIS A 195 -14.50 -10.55 -5.77
CA HIS A 195 -15.76 -11.17 -6.16
C HIS A 195 -16.92 -10.16 -6.01
N PRO A 196 -17.90 -10.12 -6.95
CA PRO A 196 -19.04 -9.22 -6.84
C PRO A 196 -19.96 -9.60 -5.67
N PHE A 197 -20.34 -8.62 -4.87
CA PHE A 197 -21.33 -8.73 -3.79
C PHE A 197 -22.21 -7.49 -3.74
N ASP A 198 -23.40 -7.63 -3.18
CA ASP A 198 -24.33 -6.50 -2.97
C ASP A 198 -23.85 -5.55 -1.86
N VAL A 199 -23.10 -6.09 -0.89
CA VAL A 199 -22.50 -5.35 0.22
C VAL A 199 -21.00 -5.63 0.30
N PRO A 200 -20.18 -4.61 0.63
CA PRO A 200 -18.74 -4.78 0.72
C PRO A 200 -18.36 -5.71 1.89
N LYS A 201 -17.44 -6.64 1.62
CA LYS A 201 -16.74 -7.42 2.64
C LYS A 201 -15.67 -6.57 3.31
N ASP A 202 -15.40 -6.89 4.56
CA ASP A 202 -14.44 -6.14 5.38
C ASP A 202 -13.47 -7.13 6.05
N VAL A 203 -12.43 -7.52 5.31
CA VAL A 203 -11.39 -8.46 5.78
C VAL A 203 -10.90 -8.18 7.20
N TYR A 204 -10.80 -6.92 7.59
CA TYR A 204 -10.34 -6.54 8.92
C TYR A 204 -11.31 -6.97 10.01
N SER A 205 -12.61 -6.84 9.74
CA SER A 205 -13.67 -7.30 10.63
C SER A 205 -13.70 -8.82 10.72
N ASP A 206 -13.58 -9.50 9.58
CA ASP A 206 -13.57 -10.97 9.54
C ASP A 206 -12.39 -11.53 10.36
N VAL A 207 -11.22 -10.89 10.28
CA VAL A 207 -10.06 -11.23 11.11
C VAL A 207 -10.29 -10.89 12.58
N VAL A 208 -10.95 -9.77 12.92
CA VAL A 208 -11.34 -9.46 14.31
C VAL A 208 -12.18 -10.58 14.89
N ASP A 209 -13.22 -11.02 14.16
CA ASP A 209 -14.15 -12.04 14.63
C ASP A 209 -13.43 -13.39 14.82
N LEU A 210 -12.46 -13.72 13.96
CA LEU A 210 -11.64 -14.92 14.10
C LEU A 210 -10.68 -14.83 15.30
N VAL A 211 -10.00 -13.70 15.48
CA VAL A 211 -9.10 -13.47 16.62
C VAL A 211 -9.88 -13.49 17.94
N GLU A 212 -11.10 -12.94 17.97
CA GLU A 212 -11.99 -12.97 19.14
C GLU A 212 -12.42 -14.39 19.50
N LYS A 213 -12.75 -15.24 18.50
CA LYS A 213 -13.03 -16.67 18.74
C LYS A 213 -11.83 -17.38 19.38
N VAL A 214 -10.61 -17.15 18.85
CA VAL A 214 -9.39 -17.73 19.42
C VAL A 214 -9.13 -17.19 20.84
N ARG A 215 -9.41 -15.90 21.10
CA ARG A 215 -9.34 -15.31 22.44
C ARG A 215 -10.31 -15.99 23.41
N GLN A 216 -11.55 -16.25 23.00
CA GLN A 216 -12.53 -16.95 23.83
C GLN A 216 -12.04 -18.36 24.22
N THR A 217 -11.58 -19.15 23.25
CA THR A 217 -10.99 -20.48 23.55
C THR A 217 -9.80 -20.38 24.51
N HIS A 218 -8.90 -19.44 24.29
CA HIS A 218 -7.75 -19.23 25.19
C HIS A 218 -8.14 -18.73 26.59
N ALA A 219 -9.23 -17.98 26.71
CA ALA A 219 -9.79 -17.57 27.99
C ALA A 219 -10.39 -18.77 28.74
N GLU A 220 -11.11 -19.66 28.04
CA GLU A 220 -11.61 -20.93 28.60
C GLU A 220 -10.46 -21.85 29.07
N GLU A 221 -9.32 -21.83 28.38
CA GLU A 221 -8.08 -22.50 28.79
C GLU A 221 -7.36 -21.83 29.98
N GLY A 222 -7.87 -20.70 30.49
CA GLY A 222 -7.33 -19.99 31.64
C GLY A 222 -6.16 -19.05 31.33
N LYS A 223 -5.96 -18.62 30.07
CA LYS A 223 -4.94 -17.61 29.74
C LYS A 223 -5.42 -16.23 30.20
N GLU A 224 -4.83 -15.71 31.27
CA GLU A 224 -5.15 -14.41 31.89
C GLU A 224 -5.26 -13.27 30.86
N ILE A 225 -4.27 -13.13 29.96
CA ILE A 225 -4.27 -12.04 28.97
C ILE A 225 -5.46 -12.09 28.01
N ALA A 226 -6.01 -13.29 27.76
CA ALA A 226 -7.17 -13.45 26.92
C ALA A 226 -8.43 -12.86 27.60
N HIS A 227 -8.56 -12.97 28.92
CA HIS A 227 -9.63 -12.28 29.66
C HIS A 227 -9.47 -10.77 29.64
N VAL A 228 -8.25 -10.27 29.86
CA VAL A 228 -7.98 -8.81 29.85
C VAL A 228 -8.35 -8.17 28.50
N LEU A 229 -8.20 -8.90 27.40
CA LEU A 229 -8.49 -8.41 26.05
C LEU A 229 -9.97 -8.47 25.65
N GLU A 230 -10.86 -8.99 26.50
CA GLU A 230 -12.29 -9.08 26.23
C GLU A 230 -12.90 -7.70 25.95
N GLY A 231 -13.57 -7.55 24.79
CA GLY A 231 -14.16 -6.27 24.37
C GLY A 231 -13.18 -5.23 23.79
N PHE A 232 -11.87 -5.53 23.79
CA PHE A 232 -10.83 -4.61 23.29
C PHE A 232 -10.29 -4.98 21.90
N ILE A 233 -10.64 -6.15 21.37
CA ILE A 233 -10.26 -6.58 20.01
C ILE A 233 -11.14 -5.85 18.98
N LYS A 234 -10.77 -4.63 18.64
CA LYS A 234 -11.51 -3.78 17.70
C LYS A 234 -10.81 -3.70 16.34
N ARG A 235 -11.58 -3.46 15.27
CA ARG A 235 -11.05 -3.27 13.89
C ARG A 235 -9.89 -2.26 13.85
N LYS A 236 -10.03 -1.14 14.54
CA LYS A 236 -9.00 -0.07 14.62
C LYS A 236 -7.65 -0.59 15.18
N VAL A 237 -7.70 -1.52 16.12
CA VAL A 237 -6.50 -2.08 16.79
C VAL A 237 -5.66 -2.94 15.84
N ILE A 238 -6.30 -3.76 15.00
CA ILE A 238 -5.59 -4.73 14.14
C ILE A 238 -5.47 -4.30 12.67
N LYS A 239 -6.26 -3.31 12.21
CA LYS A 239 -6.29 -2.85 10.81
C LYS A 239 -4.89 -2.57 10.26
N GLN A 240 -4.09 -1.78 10.98
CA GLN A 240 -2.76 -1.39 10.51
C GLN A 240 -1.83 -2.60 10.36
N THR A 241 -1.94 -3.56 11.26
CA THR A 241 -1.13 -4.79 11.22
C THR A 241 -1.49 -5.66 10.03
N ILE A 242 -2.78 -5.86 9.75
CA ILE A 242 -3.23 -6.59 8.56
C ILE A 242 -2.75 -5.89 7.29
N MET A 243 -2.97 -4.57 7.18
CA MET A 243 -2.52 -3.78 6.03
C MET A 243 -1.02 -3.87 5.77
N THR A 244 -0.21 -3.87 6.82
CA THR A 244 1.26 -3.83 6.68
C THR A 244 1.90 -5.22 6.58
N THR A 245 1.18 -6.29 6.95
CA THR A 245 1.70 -7.66 6.90
C THR A 245 1.93 -8.14 5.47
N VAL A 246 1.02 -7.83 4.55
CA VAL A 246 1.23 -8.10 3.11
C VAL A 246 2.40 -7.31 2.51
N TYR A 247 2.82 -6.23 3.17
CA TYR A 247 3.98 -5.44 2.80
C TYR A 247 5.22 -5.76 3.67
N GLY A 248 5.25 -6.94 4.30
CA GLY A 248 6.44 -7.50 4.92
C GLY A 248 6.74 -6.94 6.31
N VAL A 249 5.74 -6.45 7.06
CA VAL A 249 5.93 -6.10 8.46
C VAL A 249 6.40 -7.31 9.26
N THR A 250 7.39 -7.11 10.11
CA THR A 250 7.83 -8.17 11.04
C THR A 250 6.87 -8.26 12.23
N ARG A 251 6.87 -9.39 12.94
CA ARG A 251 6.13 -9.52 14.21
C ARG A 251 6.48 -8.42 15.21
N TYR A 252 7.74 -7.96 15.24
CA TYR A 252 8.13 -6.83 16.07
C TYR A 252 7.42 -5.53 15.65
N GLY A 253 7.41 -5.22 14.35
CA GLY A 253 6.74 -4.03 13.82
C GLY A 253 5.22 -4.08 14.01
N ALA A 254 4.61 -5.25 13.78
CA ALA A 254 3.18 -5.50 14.04
C ALA A 254 2.83 -5.26 15.52
N ARG A 255 3.62 -5.82 16.45
CA ARG A 255 3.42 -5.61 17.88
C ARG A 255 3.47 -4.14 18.26
N GLU A 256 4.42 -3.38 17.73
CA GLU A 256 4.50 -1.93 17.98
C GLU A 256 3.32 -1.15 17.42
N GLN A 257 2.68 -1.60 16.34
CA GLN A 257 1.44 -1.00 15.85
C GLN A 257 0.28 -1.29 16.79
N ILE A 258 0.07 -2.55 17.16
CA ILE A 258 -1.02 -2.96 18.08
C ILE A 258 -0.83 -2.32 19.46
N HIS A 259 0.39 -2.30 19.99
CA HIS A 259 0.72 -1.71 21.28
C HIS A 259 0.33 -0.23 21.35
N ARG A 260 0.60 0.54 20.28
CA ARG A 260 0.17 1.94 20.18
C ARG A 260 -1.35 2.05 20.20
N GLN A 261 -2.04 1.25 19.41
CA GLN A 261 -3.51 1.27 19.38
C GLN A 261 -4.15 0.89 20.72
N LEU A 262 -3.59 -0.09 21.45
CA LEU A 262 -4.08 -0.46 22.78
C LEU A 262 -3.86 0.65 23.81
N LYS A 263 -2.71 1.34 23.74
CA LYS A 263 -2.42 2.50 24.62
C LYS A 263 -3.35 3.68 24.40
N ASP A 264 -3.85 3.84 23.18
CA ASP A 264 -4.77 4.93 22.83
C ASP A 264 -6.22 4.66 23.28
N ILE A 265 -6.51 3.50 23.88
CA ILE A 265 -7.83 3.16 24.45
C ILE A 265 -7.83 3.53 25.94
N PRO A 266 -8.59 4.57 26.36
CA PRO A 266 -8.59 5.02 27.75
C PRO A 266 -9.04 3.95 28.75
N GLU A 267 -9.95 3.06 28.36
CA GLU A 267 -10.51 2.02 29.21
C GLU A 267 -9.62 0.77 29.31
N PHE A 268 -8.57 0.66 28.48
CA PHE A 268 -7.70 -0.51 28.46
C PHE A 268 -6.55 -0.37 29.47
N PRO A 269 -6.22 -1.40 30.28
CA PRO A 269 -5.14 -1.32 31.27
C PRO A 269 -3.77 -1.09 30.60
N ALA A 270 -3.17 0.07 30.85
CA ALA A 270 -1.96 0.51 30.15
C ALA A 270 -0.76 -0.41 30.40
N GLU A 271 -0.66 -1.00 31.59
CA GLU A 271 0.36 -1.98 31.99
C GLU A 271 0.26 -3.29 31.20
N GLU A 272 -0.95 -3.69 30.79
CA GLU A 272 -1.18 -4.91 30.01
C GLU A 272 -1.00 -4.69 28.50
N SER A 273 -0.85 -3.44 28.05
CA SER A 273 -0.74 -3.10 26.61
C SER A 273 0.43 -3.79 25.91
N TRP A 274 1.50 -4.07 26.64
CA TRP A 274 2.61 -4.84 26.08
C TRP A 274 2.26 -6.32 25.92
N ARG A 275 1.80 -6.99 26.98
CA ARG A 275 1.40 -8.40 26.96
C ARG A 275 0.26 -8.65 25.97
N GLY A 276 -0.73 -7.76 25.95
CA GLY A 276 -1.86 -7.78 25.02
C GLY A 276 -1.40 -7.64 23.57
N SER A 277 -0.47 -6.72 23.28
CA SER A 277 0.08 -6.58 21.93
C SER A 277 0.84 -7.81 21.46
N MET A 278 1.59 -8.48 22.35
CA MET A 278 2.30 -9.73 22.02
C MET A 278 1.32 -10.84 21.66
N TYR A 279 0.29 -11.02 22.50
CA TYR A 279 -0.76 -11.99 22.28
C TYR A 279 -1.49 -11.73 20.95
N LEU A 280 -2.02 -10.52 20.77
CA LEU A 280 -2.77 -10.15 19.56
C LEU A 280 -1.92 -10.26 18.29
N THR A 281 -0.63 -9.91 18.34
CA THR A 281 0.26 -10.09 17.18
C THR A 281 0.35 -11.56 16.79
N GLN A 282 0.57 -12.45 17.77
CA GLN A 282 0.70 -13.88 17.49
C GLN A 282 -0.61 -14.43 16.91
N THR A 283 -1.73 -14.18 17.58
CA THR A 283 -3.05 -14.66 17.15
C THR A 283 -3.46 -14.10 15.79
N THR A 284 -3.27 -12.80 15.54
CA THR A 284 -3.59 -12.20 14.24
C THR A 284 -2.79 -12.84 13.11
N PHE A 285 -1.50 -13.11 13.30
CA PHE A 285 -0.68 -13.79 12.29
C PHE A 285 -1.11 -15.24 12.07
N ASP A 286 -1.58 -15.92 13.11
CA ASP A 286 -2.10 -17.29 12.99
C ASP A 286 -3.39 -17.31 12.17
N CYS A 287 -4.34 -16.43 12.50
CA CYS A 287 -5.60 -16.23 11.78
C CYS A 287 -5.37 -15.84 10.31
N LEU A 288 -4.47 -14.90 10.02
CA LEU A 288 -4.17 -14.50 8.64
C LEU A 288 -3.58 -15.65 7.81
N ARG A 289 -2.75 -16.51 8.42
CA ARG A 289 -2.16 -17.66 7.73
C ARG A 289 -3.19 -18.73 7.39
N GLU A 290 -4.21 -18.87 8.23
CA GLU A 290 -5.34 -19.79 7.97
C GLU A 290 -6.28 -19.24 6.90
N MET A 291 -6.58 -17.93 6.94
CA MET A 291 -7.49 -17.29 5.98
C MET A 291 -6.90 -17.13 4.58
N PHE A 292 -5.59 -16.91 4.46
CA PHE A 292 -4.94 -16.58 3.19
C PHE A 292 -3.79 -17.54 2.85
N THR A 293 -4.11 -18.83 2.73
CA THR A 293 -3.14 -19.89 2.43
C THR A 293 -2.41 -19.65 1.11
N ALA A 294 -3.12 -19.28 0.05
CA ALA A 294 -2.50 -18.99 -1.26
C ALA A 294 -1.53 -17.79 -1.19
N ALA A 295 -1.90 -16.73 -0.47
CA ALA A 295 -1.03 -15.56 -0.28
C ALA A 295 0.26 -15.95 0.46
N LYS A 296 0.15 -16.83 1.46
CA LYS A 296 1.29 -17.37 2.20
C LYS A 296 2.18 -18.22 1.29
N ASP A 297 1.62 -19.14 0.52
CA ASP A 297 2.40 -20.01 -0.36
C ASP A 297 3.18 -19.20 -1.41
N ILE A 298 2.58 -18.14 -1.96
CA ILE A 298 3.27 -17.19 -2.86
C ILE A 298 4.39 -16.45 -2.13
N GLN A 299 4.16 -15.97 -0.91
CA GLN A 299 5.18 -15.29 -0.10
C GLN A 299 6.36 -16.20 0.23
N ASP A 300 6.09 -17.45 0.60
CA ASP A 300 7.11 -18.45 0.92
C ASP A 300 7.93 -18.76 -0.34
N TRP A 301 7.28 -18.99 -1.49
CA TRP A 301 7.96 -19.20 -2.77
C TRP A 301 8.85 -18.02 -3.18
N LEU A 302 8.34 -16.78 -3.11
CA LEU A 302 9.13 -15.58 -3.41
C LEU A 302 10.34 -15.47 -2.46
N THR A 303 10.14 -15.74 -1.18
CA THR A 303 11.20 -15.69 -0.16
C THR A 303 12.30 -16.72 -0.43
N GLU A 304 11.93 -17.95 -0.77
CA GLU A 304 12.86 -19.03 -1.11
C GLU A 304 13.65 -18.71 -2.39
N ALA A 305 12.96 -18.29 -3.46
CA ALA A 305 13.59 -17.89 -4.71
C ALA A 305 14.60 -16.76 -4.50
N SER A 306 14.23 -15.72 -3.75
CA SER A 306 15.10 -14.60 -3.41
C SER A 306 16.31 -15.04 -2.58
N SER A 307 16.15 -16.00 -1.66
CA SER A 307 17.27 -16.54 -0.87
C SER A 307 18.32 -17.23 -1.75
N LEU A 308 17.87 -17.97 -2.78
CA LEU A 308 18.77 -18.63 -3.74
C LEU A 308 19.50 -17.61 -4.62
N ILE A 309 18.76 -16.66 -5.21
CA ILE A 309 19.32 -15.63 -6.11
C ILE A 309 20.33 -14.74 -5.36
N SER A 310 19.94 -14.26 -4.17
CA SER A 310 20.73 -13.33 -3.35
C SER A 310 21.98 -13.93 -2.71
N SER A 311 22.26 -15.21 -2.96
CA SER A 311 23.57 -15.82 -2.68
C SER A 311 24.63 -15.41 -3.71
N PHE A 312 24.22 -14.98 -4.91
CA PHE A 312 25.11 -14.65 -6.02
C PHE A 312 24.96 -13.21 -6.51
N VAL A 313 23.72 -12.76 -6.71
CA VAL A 313 23.39 -11.45 -7.31
C VAL A 313 22.24 -10.78 -6.55
N PRO A 314 22.10 -9.45 -6.54
CA PRO A 314 20.89 -8.82 -6.01
C PRO A 314 19.66 -9.31 -6.78
N VAL A 315 18.51 -9.38 -6.11
CA VAL A 315 17.27 -9.73 -6.79
C VAL A 315 16.79 -8.55 -7.62
N ASP A 316 16.53 -8.81 -8.89
CA ASP A 316 15.95 -7.89 -9.85
C ASP A 316 14.82 -8.56 -10.66
N TRP A 317 13.90 -7.75 -11.16
CA TRP A 317 12.82 -8.19 -12.05
C TRP A 317 12.39 -7.04 -12.95
N ILE A 318 11.53 -7.37 -13.92
CA ILE A 318 10.91 -6.37 -14.81
C ILE A 318 9.42 -6.42 -14.52
N THR A 319 8.82 -5.27 -14.22
CA THR A 319 7.36 -5.15 -14.04
C THR A 319 6.64 -5.43 -15.35
N PRO A 320 5.33 -5.71 -15.33
CA PRO A 320 4.58 -5.91 -16.57
C PRO A 320 4.56 -4.68 -17.52
N LEU A 321 4.85 -3.48 -17.01
CA LEU A 321 5.04 -2.26 -17.81
C LEU A 321 6.46 -2.09 -18.38
N GLY A 322 7.36 -3.05 -18.15
CA GLY A 322 8.75 -2.97 -18.61
C GLY A 322 9.68 -2.16 -17.69
N PHE A 323 9.20 -1.70 -16.54
CA PHE A 323 10.05 -0.99 -15.57
C PHE A 323 11.00 -1.97 -14.86
N PRO A 324 12.33 -1.79 -14.93
CA PRO A 324 13.29 -2.64 -14.23
C PRO A 324 13.37 -2.27 -12.75
N VAL A 325 13.23 -3.27 -11.88
CA VAL A 325 13.32 -3.12 -10.42
C VAL A 325 14.52 -3.92 -9.93
N MET A 326 15.37 -3.31 -9.09
CA MET A 326 16.48 -3.97 -8.42
C MET A 326 16.43 -3.68 -6.92
N GLN A 327 16.56 -4.70 -6.08
CA GLN A 327 16.66 -4.52 -4.64
C GLN A 327 18.04 -3.94 -4.24
N PRO A 328 18.10 -2.74 -3.62
CA PRO A 328 19.36 -2.05 -3.32
C PRO A 328 20.04 -2.56 -2.04
N TYR A 329 19.68 -3.75 -1.56
CA TYR A 329 20.11 -4.21 -0.23
C TYR A 329 21.47 -4.90 -0.31
N PHE A 330 22.52 -4.15 -0.04
CA PHE A 330 23.89 -4.65 0.03
C PHE A 330 24.46 -4.54 1.45
N LYS A 331 25.47 -5.34 1.74
CA LYS A 331 26.32 -5.22 2.93
C LYS A 331 27.78 -5.07 2.51
N ARG A 332 28.51 -4.22 3.24
CA ARG A 332 29.93 -4.00 3.02
C ARG A 332 30.74 -5.24 3.42
N VAL A 333 31.73 -5.59 2.62
CA VAL A 333 32.64 -6.72 2.87
C VAL A 333 34.06 -6.20 2.97
N GLY A 334 34.48 -5.90 4.21
CA GLY A 334 35.81 -5.38 4.52
C GLY A 334 35.95 -3.86 4.42
N LYS A 335 36.98 -3.32 5.09
CA LYS A 335 37.49 -1.95 4.91
C LYS A 335 38.83 -2.06 4.17
N HIS A 336 38.95 -1.43 3.01
CA HIS A 336 40.28 -1.19 2.44
C HIS A 336 40.72 0.24 2.77
N SER A 337 41.96 0.38 3.23
CA SER A 337 42.61 1.65 3.53
C SER A 337 42.99 2.45 2.28
N LYS A 338 42.90 1.88 1.06
CA LYS A 338 43.26 2.51 -0.22
C LYS A 338 42.50 1.99 -1.47
N GLY A 339 41.18 1.70 -1.40
CA GLY A 339 40.43 1.22 -2.59
C GLY A 339 38.90 1.27 -2.47
N PHE A 340 38.19 1.07 -3.60
CA PHE A 340 36.73 1.04 -3.69
C PHE A 340 36.10 -0.02 -2.76
N ASP A 341 34.98 0.34 -2.13
CA ASP A 341 34.25 -0.55 -1.23
C ASP A 341 33.67 -1.75 -1.98
N ARG A 342 33.95 -2.97 -1.49
CA ARG A 342 33.29 -4.18 -1.98
C ARG A 342 31.97 -4.39 -1.26
N PHE A 343 30.90 -4.50 -2.05
CA PHE A 343 29.56 -4.78 -1.58
C PHE A 343 29.12 -6.17 -2.04
N LYS A 344 28.44 -6.90 -1.16
CA LYS A 344 27.73 -8.14 -1.52
C LYS A 344 26.25 -8.01 -1.19
N PRO A 345 25.35 -8.71 -1.91
CA PRO A 345 23.94 -8.73 -1.55
C PRO A 345 23.75 -9.11 -0.08
N ASN A 346 22.86 -8.38 0.59
CA ASN A 346 22.43 -8.74 1.93
C ASN A 346 21.28 -9.74 1.81
N THR A 347 21.61 -11.02 1.71
CA THR A 347 20.67 -12.14 1.53
C THR A 347 19.44 -12.06 2.45
N MET A 348 19.64 -11.73 3.73
CA MET A 348 18.53 -11.60 4.69
C MET A 348 17.57 -10.46 4.34
N LYS A 349 18.09 -9.29 3.95
CA LYS A 349 17.26 -8.15 3.54
C LYS A 349 16.61 -8.38 2.17
N GLN A 350 17.34 -9.00 1.24
CA GLN A 350 16.83 -9.34 -0.09
C GLN A 350 15.60 -10.26 0.02
N LYS A 351 15.75 -11.41 0.70
CA LYS A 351 14.66 -12.38 0.84
C LYS A 351 13.43 -11.83 1.57
N ASN A 352 13.62 -11.12 2.68
CA ASN A 352 12.49 -10.63 3.48
C ASN A 352 11.76 -9.47 2.79
N ALA A 353 12.45 -8.71 1.93
CA ALA A 353 11.85 -7.57 1.26
C ALA A 353 11.39 -7.89 -0.17
N PHE A 354 11.66 -9.08 -0.70
CA PHE A 354 11.28 -9.39 -2.08
C PHE A 354 9.77 -9.53 -2.27
N PRO A 355 9.03 -10.34 -1.46
CA PRO A 355 7.57 -10.38 -1.57
C PRO A 355 6.91 -9.00 -1.51
N PRO A 356 7.18 -8.12 -0.52
CA PRO A 356 6.51 -6.84 -0.46
C PRO A 356 6.94 -5.87 -1.56
N ASN A 357 8.22 -5.88 -1.98
CA ASN A 357 8.63 -5.04 -3.09
C ASN A 357 7.99 -5.47 -4.41
N TYR A 358 7.83 -6.79 -4.61
CA TYR A 358 7.19 -7.34 -5.80
C TYR A 358 5.72 -6.91 -5.85
N ILE A 359 4.98 -7.07 -4.76
CA ILE A 359 3.58 -6.60 -4.67
C ILE A 359 3.50 -5.08 -4.90
N HIS A 360 4.32 -4.26 -4.23
CA HIS A 360 4.34 -2.82 -4.49
C HIS A 360 4.59 -2.45 -5.96
N SER A 361 5.38 -3.24 -6.69
CA SER A 361 5.61 -3.01 -8.12
C SER A 361 4.39 -3.36 -8.98
N LEU A 362 3.55 -4.30 -8.53
CA LEU A 362 2.25 -4.62 -9.14
C LEU A 362 1.21 -3.55 -8.80
N ASP A 363 1.11 -3.11 -7.55
CA ASP A 363 0.26 -1.97 -7.14
C ASP A 363 0.57 -0.75 -8.02
N SER A 364 1.86 -0.46 -8.19
CA SER A 364 2.33 0.64 -9.05
C SER A 364 1.97 0.44 -10.53
N THR A 365 2.08 -0.80 -11.03
CA THR A 365 1.71 -1.13 -12.41
C THR A 365 0.22 -0.93 -12.64
N HIS A 366 -0.62 -1.39 -11.72
CA HIS A 366 -2.07 -1.22 -11.76
C HIS A 366 -2.46 0.26 -11.75
N MET A 367 -1.85 1.05 -10.86
CA MET A 367 -2.06 2.49 -10.77
C MET A 367 -1.66 3.21 -12.06
N MET A 368 -0.49 2.91 -12.62
CA MET A 368 -0.01 3.54 -13.86
C MET A 368 -0.88 3.19 -15.07
N LEU A 369 -1.27 1.93 -15.22
CA LEU A 369 -2.22 1.53 -16.27
C LEU A 369 -3.54 2.29 -16.11
N THR A 370 -4.09 2.34 -14.90
CA THR A 370 -5.34 3.06 -14.63
C THR A 370 -5.22 4.53 -15.00
N ALA A 371 -4.10 5.17 -14.63
CA ALA A 371 -3.81 6.56 -14.98
C ALA A 371 -3.79 6.77 -16.51
N LEU A 372 -3.10 5.89 -17.27
CA LEU A 372 -3.01 5.99 -18.73
C LEU A 372 -4.39 5.86 -19.41
N TYR A 373 -5.21 4.90 -18.98
CA TYR A 373 -6.58 4.74 -19.51
C TYR A 373 -7.46 5.94 -19.13
N CYS A 374 -7.36 6.46 -17.91
CA CYS A 374 -8.07 7.66 -17.48
C CYS A 374 -7.69 8.87 -18.33
N VAL A 375 -6.40 9.13 -18.52
CA VAL A 375 -5.91 10.27 -19.32
C VAL A 375 -6.39 10.14 -20.77
N HIS A 376 -6.34 8.94 -21.36
CA HIS A 376 -6.85 8.71 -22.72
C HIS A 376 -8.36 8.98 -22.83
N ALA A 377 -9.12 8.72 -21.77
CA ALA A 377 -10.54 9.03 -21.68
C ALA A 377 -10.85 10.49 -21.27
N GLY A 378 -9.84 11.36 -21.12
CA GLY A 378 -10.02 12.75 -20.68
C GLY A 378 -10.39 12.90 -19.19
N ILE A 379 -10.13 11.88 -18.38
CA ILE A 379 -10.37 11.86 -16.94
C ILE A 379 -9.14 12.40 -16.21
N THR A 380 -9.35 13.35 -15.30
CA THR A 380 -8.29 13.80 -14.38
C THR A 380 -8.06 12.71 -13.34
N PHE A 381 -6.82 12.22 -13.25
CA PHE A 381 -6.45 11.14 -12.34
C PHE A 381 -5.28 11.57 -11.45
N VAL A 382 -5.40 11.30 -10.16
CA VAL A 382 -4.33 11.42 -9.17
C VAL A 382 -4.35 10.17 -8.31
N SER A 383 -3.20 9.74 -7.81
CA SER A 383 -3.13 8.63 -6.86
C SER A 383 -2.38 9.02 -5.59
N VAL A 384 -2.87 8.50 -4.47
CA VAL A 384 -2.13 8.30 -3.23
C VAL A 384 -1.91 6.80 -3.14
N HIS A 385 -0.95 6.32 -3.94
CA HIS A 385 -0.68 4.89 -4.09
C HIS A 385 -1.91 4.10 -4.53
N ASP A 386 -2.52 3.31 -3.63
CA ASP A 386 -3.70 2.46 -3.85
C ASP A 386 -5.04 3.21 -3.79
N CYS A 387 -5.01 4.47 -3.36
CA CYS A 387 -6.19 5.34 -3.37
C CYS A 387 -6.20 6.24 -4.62
N TYR A 388 -7.21 6.09 -5.47
CA TYR A 388 -7.32 6.76 -6.77
C TYR A 388 -8.37 7.86 -6.75
N TRP A 389 -8.01 9.04 -7.24
CA TRP A 389 -8.79 10.27 -7.12
C TRP A 389 -9.16 10.79 -8.51
N THR A 390 -10.40 11.23 -8.65
CA THR A 390 -10.90 11.88 -9.87
C THR A 390 -12.07 12.81 -9.56
N HIS A 391 -12.61 13.53 -10.55
CA HIS A 391 -13.83 14.32 -10.39
C HIS A 391 -15.03 13.40 -10.15
N ALA A 392 -16.00 13.85 -9.35
CA ALA A 392 -17.16 13.04 -8.98
C ALA A 392 -17.94 12.47 -10.19
N CYS A 393 -17.99 13.20 -11.31
CA CYS A 393 -18.64 12.76 -12.55
C CYS A 393 -17.95 11.56 -13.22
N ASP A 394 -16.64 11.39 -13.01
CA ASP A 394 -15.81 10.40 -13.71
C ASP A 394 -15.63 9.10 -12.92
N VAL A 395 -16.03 9.07 -11.63
CA VAL A 395 -15.86 7.93 -10.72
C VAL A 395 -16.38 6.61 -11.33
N PRO A 396 -17.59 6.53 -11.94
CA PRO A 396 -18.05 5.29 -12.56
C PRO A 396 -17.14 4.75 -13.66
N VAL A 397 -16.54 5.65 -14.46
CA VAL A 397 -15.69 5.26 -15.59
C VAL A 397 -14.32 4.85 -15.07
N MET A 398 -13.76 5.60 -14.12
CA MET A 398 -12.52 5.23 -13.43
C MET A 398 -12.64 3.84 -12.79
N ASN A 399 -13.73 3.56 -12.06
CA ASN A 399 -13.95 2.25 -11.42
C ASN A 399 -13.98 1.09 -12.43
N LYS A 400 -14.57 1.29 -13.62
CA LYS A 400 -14.51 0.28 -14.70
C LYS A 400 -13.09 -0.01 -15.14
N PHE A 401 -12.24 1.02 -15.29
CA PHE A 401 -10.84 0.83 -15.65
C PHE A 401 -10.08 0.09 -14.54
N ILE A 402 -10.26 0.48 -13.28
CA ILE A 402 -9.64 -0.17 -12.12
C ILE A 402 -9.92 -1.68 -12.15
N SER A 403 -11.20 -2.07 -12.24
CA SER A 403 -11.61 -3.47 -12.24
C SER A 403 -11.10 -4.21 -13.47
N ASN A 404 -11.26 -3.66 -14.67
CA ASN A 404 -10.83 -4.33 -15.90
C ASN A 404 -9.32 -4.61 -15.92
N ILE A 405 -8.52 -3.68 -15.41
CA ILE A 405 -7.06 -3.85 -15.35
C ILE A 405 -6.68 -4.91 -14.31
N MET A 406 -7.35 -4.94 -13.14
CA MET A 406 -7.12 -5.95 -12.10
C MET A 406 -7.39 -7.38 -12.60
N PHE A 407 -8.29 -7.58 -13.56
CA PHE A 407 -8.53 -8.90 -14.17
C PHE A 407 -7.77 -9.13 -15.48
N SER A 408 -6.95 -8.16 -15.91
CA SER A 408 -6.19 -8.29 -17.15
C SER A 408 -4.96 -9.19 -16.96
N PRO A 409 -4.66 -10.08 -17.93
CA PRO A 409 -3.42 -10.86 -17.93
C PRO A 409 -2.16 -9.99 -17.88
N THR A 410 -2.21 -8.76 -18.41
CA THR A 410 -1.10 -7.80 -18.40
C THR A 410 -0.66 -7.36 -17.01
N CYS A 411 -1.40 -7.63 -15.94
CA CYS A 411 -0.99 -7.23 -14.58
C CYS A 411 -0.14 -8.27 -13.83
N PHE A 412 -0.07 -9.53 -14.28
CA PHE A 412 0.47 -10.63 -13.42
C PHE A 412 1.55 -11.50 -14.07
N VAL A 413 2.11 -11.10 -15.21
CA VAL A 413 3.18 -11.89 -15.85
C VAL A 413 4.53 -11.58 -15.21
N LEU A 414 5.10 -12.56 -14.49
CA LEU A 414 6.52 -12.55 -14.11
C LEU A 414 7.38 -12.54 -15.38
N SER A 415 8.40 -11.68 -15.41
CA SER A 415 9.23 -11.56 -16.62
C SER A 415 9.96 -12.89 -16.93
N PRO A 416 10.10 -13.25 -18.22
CA PRO A 416 10.88 -14.43 -18.63
C PRO A 416 12.32 -14.40 -18.09
N HIS A 417 12.88 -13.20 -17.89
CA HIS A 417 14.20 -13.00 -17.32
C HIS A 417 14.31 -13.50 -15.87
N PHE A 418 13.33 -13.18 -15.01
CA PHE A 418 13.30 -13.68 -13.62
C PHE A 418 13.18 -15.21 -13.57
N LEU A 419 12.28 -15.75 -14.40
CA LEU A 419 12.10 -17.21 -14.51
C LEU A 419 13.36 -17.92 -15.03
N SER A 420 14.12 -17.27 -15.92
CA SER A 420 15.37 -17.83 -16.44
C SER A 420 16.42 -17.99 -15.35
N TRP A 421 16.57 -17.02 -14.43
CA TRP A 421 17.47 -17.15 -13.29
C TRP A 421 17.09 -18.31 -12.37
N VAL A 422 15.79 -18.48 -12.08
CA VAL A 422 15.29 -19.59 -11.25
C VAL A 422 15.57 -20.93 -11.93
N ILE A 423 15.30 -21.05 -13.23
CA ILE A 423 15.57 -22.28 -14.00
C ILE A 423 17.08 -22.58 -14.03
N ILE A 424 17.92 -21.59 -14.29
CA ILE A 424 19.38 -21.76 -14.30
C ILE A 424 19.87 -22.24 -12.93
N LEU A 425 19.40 -21.62 -11.83
CA LEU A 425 19.76 -22.02 -10.47
C LEU A 425 19.26 -23.44 -10.13
N LEU A 426 18.04 -23.80 -10.52
CA LEU A 426 17.50 -25.16 -10.34
C LEU A 426 18.32 -26.19 -11.11
N VAL A 427 18.70 -25.88 -12.35
CA VAL A 427 19.58 -26.75 -13.16
C VAL A 427 20.95 -26.87 -12.50
N LEU A 428 21.55 -25.78 -12.03
CA LEU A 428 22.84 -25.81 -11.32
C LEU A 428 22.76 -26.59 -10.00
N LEU A 429 21.65 -26.47 -9.26
CA LEU A 429 21.41 -27.23 -8.04
C LEU A 429 21.22 -28.74 -8.33
N LEU A 430 20.47 -29.09 -9.37
CA LEU A 430 20.33 -30.48 -9.83
C LEU A 430 21.66 -31.05 -10.33
N LEU A 431 22.45 -30.27 -11.06
CA LEU A 431 23.80 -30.65 -11.50
C LEU A 431 24.77 -30.80 -10.32
N SER A 432 24.67 -29.95 -9.30
CA SER A 432 25.50 -30.08 -8.09
C SER A 432 25.12 -31.31 -7.23
N ARG A 433 23.83 -31.65 -7.13
CA ARG A 433 23.35 -32.85 -6.43
C ARG A 433 23.74 -34.13 -7.17
N THR A 434 23.64 -34.14 -8.50
CA THR A 434 24.11 -35.27 -9.33
C THR A 434 25.63 -35.40 -9.33
N TRP A 435 26.38 -34.29 -9.24
CA TRP A 435 27.83 -34.30 -9.06
C TRP A 435 28.23 -34.87 -7.69
N PHE A 436 27.54 -34.46 -6.60
CA PHE A 436 27.77 -35.01 -5.26
C PHE A 436 27.39 -36.49 -5.15
N SER A 437 26.26 -36.92 -5.73
CA SER A 437 25.91 -38.36 -5.78
C SER A 437 26.92 -39.19 -6.57
N ARG A 438 27.51 -38.65 -7.65
CA ARG A 438 28.53 -39.37 -8.42
C ARG A 438 29.92 -39.42 -7.77
N HIS A 439 30.24 -38.49 -6.86
CA HIS A 439 31.56 -38.46 -6.19
C HIS A 439 31.55 -39.06 -4.78
N VAL A 440 30.38 -39.35 -4.19
CA VAL A 440 30.29 -40.08 -2.91
C VAL A 440 30.32 -41.61 -3.12
N GLU A 441 30.04 -42.11 -4.33
CA GLU A 441 30.18 -43.54 -4.66
C GLU A 441 31.60 -43.96 -5.09
N SER A 442 32.53 -43.03 -5.36
CA SER A 442 33.89 -43.37 -5.81
C SER A 442 34.94 -43.54 -4.70
N ASP A 443 34.61 -43.23 -3.44
CA ASP A 443 35.59 -43.22 -2.32
C ASP A 443 35.60 -44.52 -1.48
N ARG A 444 35.12 -45.64 -2.02
CA ARG A 444 35.42 -46.99 -1.49
C ARG A 444 36.37 -47.74 -2.41
N ILE A 445 37.64 -47.36 -2.38
CA ILE A 445 38.72 -48.17 -2.93
C ILE A 445 39.67 -48.52 -1.79
N ASP A 446 39.78 -49.81 -1.51
CA ASP A 446 40.70 -50.41 -0.54
C ASP A 446 42.16 -49.97 -0.78
N PRO A 447 42.99 -49.82 0.26
CA PRO A 447 44.38 -49.44 0.09
C PRO A 447 45.22 -50.63 -0.41
N PRO A 448 45.99 -50.52 -1.51
CA PRO A 448 47.00 -51.50 -1.83
C PRO A 448 48.32 -51.18 -1.12
N ARG A 449 48.96 -52.26 -0.66
CA ARG A 449 50.22 -52.33 0.09
C ARG A 449 51.44 -51.89 -0.73
N CYS A 450 52.47 -51.45 0.00
CA CYS A 450 53.81 -51.08 -0.44
C CYS A 450 54.55 -52.10 -1.34
N ALA A 451 55.21 -51.59 -2.38
CA ALA A 451 56.54 -51.93 -2.96
C ALA A 451 56.68 -51.04 -4.21
N GLY A 452 57.78 -50.40 -4.63
CA GLY A 452 59.19 -50.36 -4.30
C GLY A 452 59.90 -49.64 -5.48
N TYR A 453 61.09 -49.10 -5.24
CA TYR A 453 62.12 -48.68 -6.21
C TYR A 453 62.01 -47.36 -7.01
N CYS A 454 62.87 -46.43 -6.56
CA CYS A 454 63.76 -45.52 -7.31
C CYS A 454 63.71 -45.50 -8.85
N ARG A 455 63.46 -44.33 -9.44
CA ARG A 455 64.49 -43.39 -9.95
C ARG A 455 63.89 -42.03 -10.22
#